data_AF-A0A8D0G671-F1
#
_entry.id   AF-A0A8D0G671-F1
#
_cell.length_a   1.000
_cell.length_b   1.000
_cell.length_c   1.000
_cell.angle_alpha   90.00
_cell.angle_beta   90.00
_cell.angle_gamma   90.00
#
_symmetry.space_group_name_H-M   'P 1'
#
loop_
_entity.id
_entity.type
_entity.pdbx_description
1 polymer ?
#
loop_
_entity_poly.entity_id
_entity_poly.type
_entity_poly.pdbx_seq_one_letter_code
_entity_poly.pdbx_strand_id
1 'polypeptide(L)'
;MCPFLGGLRGGTLKPTEEMWGWCSQVGVSAACQNLTPNSLQVGECASPPPPESCCLPLLLTALLCLFQKVLPPNKGVMASVSGISGDCGTELLQQGCGSRLPPTSLTDEDTAAHPSFTNLLSGLSQHMDPSGLSTPLARQMEQVSKELRLQRAGWLRWEVVHRLLQEMAMELGAGMAPQDRKDLALLRERLPVMLEERLRRKCLVLLSYHRPESDGAGETVRSAMLWTLAEGLVGEQQCLREAQARHQELMGLLERQRAAYPQVLLRCLALLKRLAREYRLNTQSELDRLNAQYLETKCSAMFLKIRLEELSILSETYTPEKIEVHRVIRDSLKEALWQQEQALAISRKSLVTYETLGPEFEGLVQEYTKLRNSVDSKRWALAEFNKSCK
;
A
#
# COMPACT_ATOMS: atom_id res chain seq x y z
N MET A 1 39.63 -40.90 -0.49
CA MET A 1 39.09 -42.09 -1.20
C MET A 1 37.63 -42.21 -0.85
N CYS A 2 36.74 -41.85 -1.79
CA CYS A 2 35.33 -42.23 -1.73
C CYS A 2 35.19 -43.67 -2.23
N PRO A 3 34.12 -44.37 -1.84
CA PRO A 3 33.16 -44.69 -2.89
C PRO A 3 31.69 -44.45 -2.50
N PHE A 4 30.92 -44.43 -3.57
CA PHE A 4 29.55 -44.01 -3.76
C PHE A 4 28.59 -45.22 -3.75
N LEU A 5 27.30 -44.92 -3.54
CA LEU A 5 26.07 -45.62 -3.95
C LEU A 5 25.31 -46.50 -2.94
N GLY A 6 24.16 -45.95 -2.53
CA GLY A 6 22.86 -46.48 -2.98
C GLY A 6 21.99 -47.19 -1.92
N GLY A 7 20.74 -46.75 -1.78
CA GLY A 7 19.67 -47.62 -1.26
C GLY A 7 18.57 -46.96 -0.43
N LEU A 8 17.55 -46.42 -1.10
CA LEU A 8 16.23 -46.09 -0.53
C LEU A 8 15.45 -47.36 -0.13
N ARG A 9 14.99 -47.44 1.13
CA ARG A 9 13.74 -48.05 1.65
C ARG A 9 13.77 -47.86 3.18
N GLY A 10 12.82 -47.17 3.80
CA GLY A 10 11.47 -47.66 4.04
C GLY A 10 11.38 -48.15 5.48
N GLY A 11 11.00 -47.26 6.41
CA GLY A 11 10.90 -47.57 7.84
C GLY A 11 9.87 -46.68 8.53
N THR A 12 8.68 -47.25 8.74
CA THR A 12 7.65 -46.79 9.66
C THR A 12 8.19 -46.67 11.08
N LEU A 13 8.08 -45.48 11.69
CA LEU A 13 8.19 -45.29 13.14
C LEU A 13 7.18 -44.21 13.56
N LYS A 14 6.14 -44.63 14.29
CA LYS A 14 5.26 -43.76 15.07
C LYS A 14 6.08 -43.07 16.17
N PRO A 15 5.79 -41.81 16.52
CA PRO A 15 6.03 -41.30 17.86
C PRO A 15 4.73 -41.28 18.66
N THR A 16 4.90 -41.81 19.86
CA THR A 16 4.03 -41.95 21.01
C THR A 16 3.40 -40.65 21.51
N GLU A 17 2.22 -40.80 22.10
CA GLU A 17 1.59 -39.88 23.04
C GLU A 17 2.58 -39.46 24.12
N GLU A 18 2.99 -38.20 24.13
CA GLU A 18 3.54 -37.49 25.29
C GLU A 18 3.73 -36.01 24.90
N MET A 19 2.62 -35.27 24.78
CA MET A 19 2.64 -33.79 24.74
C MET A 19 1.28 -33.17 25.12
N TRP A 20 0.47 -33.89 25.91
CA TRP A 20 -0.66 -33.32 26.64
C TRP A 20 -0.22 -32.97 28.05
N GLY A 21 0.37 -31.79 28.17
CA GLY A 21 0.81 -31.27 29.44
C GLY A 21 1.78 -30.15 29.20
N TRP A 22 1.23 -28.96 28.92
CA TRP A 22 1.82 -27.62 29.16
C TRP A 22 0.88 -26.51 28.65
N CYS A 23 -0.43 -26.66 28.88
CA CYS A 23 -1.44 -25.61 28.63
C CYS A 23 -2.36 -25.40 29.84
N SER A 24 -1.81 -25.47 31.05
CA SER A 24 -2.52 -25.12 32.28
C SER A 24 -1.60 -24.37 33.23
N GLN A 25 -1.13 -23.19 32.81
CA GLN A 25 -0.59 -22.22 33.77
C GLN A 25 -0.54 -20.78 33.27
N VAL A 26 -1.65 -20.23 32.77
CA VAL A 26 -1.94 -18.80 32.96
C VAL A 26 -3.45 -18.65 33.10
N GLY A 27 -3.90 -18.48 34.33
CA GLY A 27 -5.29 -18.14 34.61
C GLY A 27 -5.59 -16.73 34.10
N VAL A 28 -6.57 -16.62 33.20
CA VAL A 28 -7.35 -15.39 33.04
C VAL A 28 -8.81 -15.78 33.19
N SER A 29 -9.40 -15.19 34.23
CA SER A 29 -10.73 -15.42 34.74
C SER A 29 -11.82 -15.06 33.74
N ALA A 30 -12.76 -15.99 33.63
CA ALA A 30 -14.17 -15.88 33.28
C ALA A 30 -14.77 -14.47 33.10
N ALA A 31 -15.24 -14.22 31.87
CA ALA A 31 -16.48 -13.49 31.59
C ALA A 31 -17.03 -14.02 30.26
N CYS A 32 -18.36 -14.11 30.14
CA CYS A 32 -19.15 -14.65 29.02
C CYS A 32 -19.46 -16.15 29.08
N GLN A 33 -20.25 -16.54 30.08
CA GLN A 33 -21.26 -17.58 29.90
C GLN A 33 -22.60 -16.98 30.34
N ASN A 34 -23.52 -16.82 29.38
CA ASN A 34 -24.97 -16.89 29.55
C ASN A 34 -25.58 -16.53 28.19
N LEU A 35 -26.11 -17.54 27.49
CA LEU A 35 -27.45 -17.52 26.88
C LEU A 35 -27.69 -18.90 26.26
N THR A 36 -28.70 -19.57 26.80
CA THR A 36 -29.21 -20.89 26.45
C THR A 36 -29.95 -20.92 25.11
N PRO A 37 -30.10 -22.11 24.49
CA PRO A 37 -30.80 -22.32 23.23
C PRO A 37 -32.27 -22.74 23.43
N ASN A 38 -33.18 -22.32 22.52
CA ASN A 38 -34.18 -23.15 21.83
C ASN A 38 -35.38 -22.35 21.30
N SER A 39 -35.79 -22.73 20.07
CA SER A 39 -37.14 -22.77 19.45
C SER A 39 -37.18 -22.05 18.09
N LEU A 40 -36.99 -22.76 16.97
CA LEU A 40 -37.98 -23.48 16.15
C LEU A 40 -38.86 -22.57 15.26
N GLN A 41 -38.55 -22.58 13.95
CA GLN A 41 -39.43 -22.73 12.76
C GLN A 41 -38.58 -22.35 11.52
N VAL A 42 -38.08 -23.28 10.70
CA VAL A 42 -38.75 -24.07 9.64
C VAL A 42 -39.56 -23.18 8.68
N GLY A 43 -38.99 -22.95 7.50
CA GLY A 43 -39.62 -22.38 6.31
C GLY A 43 -38.67 -22.55 5.11
N GLU A 44 -39.12 -23.33 4.12
CA GLU A 44 -38.33 -24.05 3.13
C GLU A 44 -37.66 -23.21 2.02
N CYS A 45 -36.58 -23.80 1.50
CA CYS A 45 -35.85 -23.47 0.29
C CYS A 45 -36.71 -23.60 -0.98
N ALA A 46 -36.59 -22.66 -1.93
CA ALA A 46 -36.77 -22.95 -3.35
C ALA A 46 -36.05 -21.92 -4.26
N SER A 47 -34.94 -22.38 -4.85
CA SER A 47 -34.38 -22.04 -6.18
C SER A 47 -33.98 -23.40 -6.80
N PRO A 48 -33.72 -23.61 -8.12
CA PRO A 48 -33.48 -22.69 -9.28
C PRO A 48 -34.12 -23.26 -10.61
N PRO A 49 -33.55 -23.21 -11.86
CA PRO A 49 -32.97 -22.17 -12.76
C PRO A 49 -33.76 -22.02 -14.12
N PRO A 50 -33.29 -21.23 -15.15
CA PRO A 50 -34.07 -20.79 -16.33
C PRO A 50 -33.84 -21.65 -17.61
N PRO A 51 -34.54 -21.36 -18.74
CA PRO A 51 -33.81 -20.74 -19.88
C PRO A 51 -34.62 -19.82 -20.83
N GLU A 52 -33.86 -18.96 -21.51
CA GLU A 52 -33.98 -18.47 -22.91
C GLU A 52 -35.27 -17.81 -23.44
N SER A 53 -35.20 -16.51 -23.75
CA SER A 53 -34.90 -16.02 -25.11
C SER A 53 -35.35 -14.56 -25.33
N CYS A 54 -34.41 -13.78 -25.89
CA CYS A 54 -34.59 -12.73 -26.88
C CYS A 54 -35.78 -11.77 -26.76
N CYS A 55 -35.49 -10.50 -26.40
CA CYS A 55 -35.91 -9.31 -27.18
C CYS A 55 -35.57 -8.00 -26.46
N LEU A 56 -34.30 -7.69 -26.18
CA LEU A 56 -33.88 -6.31 -25.91
C LEU A 56 -32.49 -5.95 -26.48
N PRO A 57 -32.34 -5.89 -27.82
CA PRO A 57 -31.34 -5.04 -28.45
C PRO A 57 -31.96 -3.85 -29.23
N LEU A 58 -33.14 -3.37 -28.83
CA LEU A 58 -33.82 -2.21 -29.45
C LEU A 58 -33.90 -0.94 -28.57
N LEU A 59 -33.41 -1.00 -27.34
CA LEU A 59 -33.34 0.17 -26.44
C LEU A 59 -31.93 0.77 -26.32
N LEU A 60 -30.89 0.03 -26.75
CA LEU A 60 -29.50 0.51 -26.71
C LEU A 60 -29.06 1.20 -28.02
N THR A 61 -29.73 0.92 -29.14
CA THR A 61 -29.53 1.60 -30.44
C THR A 61 -30.23 2.95 -30.52
N ALA A 62 -31.26 3.18 -29.70
CA ALA A 62 -31.93 4.49 -29.61
C ALA A 62 -31.18 5.50 -28.72
N LEU A 63 -30.36 5.04 -27.76
CA LEU A 63 -29.57 5.92 -26.88
C LEU A 63 -28.21 6.33 -27.47
N LEU A 64 -27.71 5.62 -28.47
CA LEU A 64 -26.44 5.95 -29.15
C LEU A 64 -26.59 6.94 -30.32
N CYS A 65 -27.81 7.24 -30.79
CA CYS A 65 -28.04 8.26 -31.84
C CYS A 65 -28.22 9.70 -31.31
N LEU A 66 -28.37 9.91 -30.00
CA LEU A 66 -28.47 11.26 -29.41
C LEU A 66 -27.13 11.85 -28.95
N PHE A 67 -26.02 11.10 -29.08
CA PHE A 67 -24.69 11.53 -28.62
C PHE A 67 -23.71 11.94 -29.73
N GLN A 68 -24.16 12.18 -30.96
CA GLN A 68 -23.24 12.56 -32.04
C GLN A 68 -23.79 13.62 -32.98
N LYS A 69 -23.97 14.83 -32.44
CA LYS A 69 -23.65 16.05 -33.19
C LYS A 69 -23.22 17.13 -32.19
N VAL A 70 -22.07 17.74 -32.50
CA VAL A 70 -21.42 18.90 -31.86
C VAL A 70 -20.22 18.55 -30.97
N LEU A 71 -19.07 18.36 -31.61
CA LEU A 71 -17.73 18.89 -31.28
C LEU A 71 -16.81 18.58 -32.50
N PRO A 72 -15.57 19.12 -32.70
CA PRO A 72 -14.73 20.08 -31.94
C PRO A 72 -14.01 21.09 -32.94
N PRO A 73 -12.79 21.70 -32.79
CA PRO A 73 -11.69 21.51 -31.80
C PRO A 73 -10.76 22.70 -31.40
N ASN A 74 -10.02 22.53 -30.28
CA ASN A 74 -8.53 22.58 -30.13
C ASN A 74 -8.14 22.66 -28.62
N LYS A 75 -7.44 21.68 -28.02
CA LYS A 75 -5.98 21.42 -27.91
C LYS A 75 -5.15 22.50 -27.20
N GLY A 76 -4.51 22.10 -26.09
CA GLY A 76 -3.39 22.81 -25.44
C GLY A 76 -2.90 22.08 -24.18
N VAL A 77 -1.73 21.45 -24.30
CA VAL A 77 -1.00 20.63 -23.32
C VAL A 77 -0.16 21.51 -22.39
N MET A 78 0.03 21.13 -21.11
CA MET A 78 1.36 20.98 -20.47
C MET A 78 1.28 20.58 -18.98
N ALA A 79 2.30 19.82 -18.58
CA ALA A 79 2.54 19.28 -17.25
C ALA A 79 3.75 19.96 -16.58
N SER A 80 3.83 19.79 -15.26
CA SER A 80 5.03 19.48 -14.45
C SER A 80 5.74 20.56 -13.60
N VAL A 81 6.09 20.09 -12.37
CA VAL A 81 7.31 20.32 -11.55
C VAL A 81 7.32 21.30 -10.34
N SER A 82 7.54 20.67 -9.17
CA SER A 82 8.24 20.97 -7.90
C SER A 82 8.49 22.39 -7.34
N GLY A 83 8.24 22.53 -6.02
CA GLY A 83 9.31 22.63 -5.00
C GLY A 83 9.65 24.00 -4.37
N ILE A 84 9.82 23.97 -3.03
CA ILE A 84 10.62 24.83 -2.12
C ILE A 84 9.87 25.89 -1.27
N SER A 85 9.76 25.55 0.02
CA SER A 85 10.10 26.28 1.27
C SER A 85 10.01 27.82 1.34
N GLY A 86 9.31 28.32 2.36
CA GLY A 86 9.46 29.69 2.87
C GLY A 86 8.39 30.03 3.90
N ASP A 87 8.83 30.38 5.10
CA ASP A 87 8.10 30.44 6.37
C ASP A 87 7.22 31.71 6.56
N CYS A 88 6.34 31.64 7.58
CA CYS A 88 5.73 32.73 8.36
C CYS A 88 4.31 33.23 8.02
N GLY A 89 3.42 33.17 9.04
CA GLY A 89 2.32 34.13 9.22
C GLY A 89 0.90 33.56 9.26
N THR A 90 0.59 32.69 10.21
CA THR A 90 -0.78 32.36 10.63
C THR A 90 -1.41 33.53 11.40
N GLU A 91 -2.58 33.99 10.97
CA GLU A 91 -3.71 34.49 11.78
C GLU A 91 -4.62 35.34 10.88
N LEU A 92 -5.74 34.79 10.33
CA LEU A 92 -6.99 35.55 10.07
C LEU A 92 -8.17 34.87 9.35
N LEU A 93 -8.19 33.58 9.00
CA LEU A 93 -9.30 33.04 8.20
C LEU A 93 -10.11 31.94 8.90
N GLN A 94 -11.04 32.39 9.75
CA GLN A 94 -12.16 31.58 10.24
C GLN A 94 -13.49 32.12 9.67
N GLN A 95 -13.64 32.18 8.34
CA GLN A 95 -14.96 32.20 7.67
C GLN A 95 -14.84 32.19 6.14
N GLY A 96 -15.32 31.12 5.49
CA GLY A 96 -16.06 31.25 4.23
C GLY A 96 -15.36 30.98 2.89
N CYS A 97 -14.71 29.82 2.69
CA CYS A 97 -14.22 29.43 1.34
C CYS A 97 -14.84 28.16 0.74
N GLY A 98 -15.63 27.37 1.48
CA GLY A 98 -16.08 26.05 1.03
C GLY A 98 -17.06 26.01 -0.17
N SER A 99 -17.61 27.14 -0.61
CA SER A 99 -18.69 27.16 -1.63
C SER A 99 -18.48 28.11 -2.82
N ARG A 100 -17.31 28.74 -2.96
CA ARG A 100 -17.11 29.82 -3.96
C ARG A 100 -16.27 29.47 -5.19
N LEU A 101 -15.62 28.30 -5.24
CA LEU A 101 -14.75 27.91 -6.36
C LEU A 101 -15.00 26.45 -6.79
N PRO A 102 -14.96 26.11 -8.10
CA PRO A 102 -15.20 24.76 -8.61
C PRO A 102 -13.94 23.98 -8.99
N PRO A 103 -14.11 22.66 -9.24
CA PRO A 103 -14.34 21.65 -8.25
C PRO A 103 -12.96 21.17 -7.75
N THR A 104 -12.30 21.96 -6.92
CA THR A 104 -11.24 21.39 -6.09
C THR A 104 -11.95 20.82 -4.89
N SER A 105 -12.03 19.49 -4.80
CA SER A 105 -12.47 18.74 -3.62
C SER A 105 -11.51 19.02 -2.46
N LEU A 106 -11.53 20.25 -1.95
CA LEU A 106 -10.71 20.69 -0.82
C LEU A 106 -11.49 20.34 0.43
N THR A 107 -10.87 19.50 1.26
CA THR A 107 -11.42 19.19 2.57
C THR A 107 -11.08 20.31 3.55
N ASP A 108 -11.89 20.51 4.59
CA ASP A 108 -11.61 21.52 5.62
C ASP A 108 -10.22 21.32 6.28
N GLU A 109 -9.70 20.07 6.23
CA GLU A 109 -8.36 19.68 6.68
C GLU A 109 -7.23 20.26 5.80
N ASP A 110 -7.43 20.36 4.47
CA ASP A 110 -6.46 20.92 3.53
C ASP A 110 -6.36 22.46 3.66
N THR A 111 -7.47 23.12 3.95
CA THR A 111 -7.54 24.56 4.24
C THR A 111 -6.88 24.91 5.57
N ALA A 112 -6.92 24.02 6.56
CA ALA A 112 -6.23 24.21 7.84
C ALA A 112 -4.71 23.99 7.73
N ALA A 113 -4.27 23.09 6.84
CA ALA A 113 -2.86 22.78 6.63
C ALA A 113 -2.09 23.88 5.84
N HIS A 114 -2.77 24.66 5.00
CA HIS A 114 -2.12 25.61 4.07
C HIS A 114 -2.85 26.97 4.00
N PRO A 115 -2.61 27.89 4.98
CA PRO A 115 -3.30 29.18 5.03
C PRO A 115 -2.94 30.12 3.87
N SER A 116 -1.71 30.09 3.35
CA SER A 116 -1.32 30.88 2.17
C SER A 116 -2.09 30.49 0.90
N PHE A 117 -2.40 29.20 0.76
CA PHE A 117 -3.25 28.70 -0.30
C PHE A 117 -4.69 29.18 -0.13
N THR A 118 -5.20 29.27 1.10
CA THR A 118 -6.54 29.87 1.35
C THR A 118 -6.60 31.36 1.00
N ASN A 119 -5.53 32.12 1.25
CA ASN A 119 -5.44 33.52 0.83
C ASN A 119 -5.44 33.66 -0.70
N LEU A 120 -4.69 32.80 -1.40
CA LEU A 120 -4.68 32.74 -2.86
C LEU A 120 -6.06 32.40 -3.42
N LEU A 121 -6.73 31.40 -2.86
CA LEU A 121 -8.10 31.04 -3.25
C LEU A 121 -9.08 32.18 -2.97
N SER A 122 -8.93 32.88 -1.84
CA SER A 122 -9.77 34.04 -1.53
C SER A 122 -9.56 35.17 -2.55
N GLY A 123 -8.31 35.43 -2.97
CA GLY A 123 -8.00 36.40 -4.03
C GLY A 123 -8.53 35.96 -5.40
N LEU A 124 -8.39 34.68 -5.74
CA LEU A 124 -8.94 34.11 -6.98
C LEU A 124 -10.46 34.16 -7.00
N SER A 125 -11.13 33.97 -5.86
CA SER A 125 -12.60 34.06 -5.76
C SER A 125 -13.16 35.46 -6.01
N GLN A 126 -12.33 36.51 -5.94
CA GLN A 126 -12.72 37.88 -6.33
C GLN A 126 -12.77 38.03 -7.85
N HIS A 127 -12.02 37.20 -8.57
CA HIS A 127 -11.84 37.28 -10.01
C HIS A 127 -12.42 36.09 -10.78
N MET A 128 -12.80 35.02 -10.11
CA MET A 128 -13.38 33.80 -10.69
C MET A 128 -14.66 33.39 -9.97
N ASP A 129 -15.63 32.92 -10.75
CA ASP A 129 -16.91 32.43 -10.24
C ASP A 129 -16.85 30.93 -9.84
N PRO A 130 -17.90 30.40 -9.19
CA PRO A 130 -18.02 28.98 -8.90
C PRO A 130 -18.16 28.07 -10.14
N SER A 131 -18.03 28.58 -11.37
CA SER A 131 -17.95 27.79 -12.60
C SER A 131 -16.55 27.77 -13.23
N GLY A 132 -15.60 28.52 -12.65
CA GLY A 132 -14.19 28.56 -13.07
C GLY A 132 -13.95 29.57 -14.17
N LEU A 133 -14.95 30.42 -14.47
CA LEU A 133 -14.85 31.52 -15.41
C LEU A 133 -14.44 32.79 -14.68
N SER A 134 -13.73 33.68 -15.38
CA SER A 134 -13.45 35.00 -14.81
C SER A 134 -14.77 35.76 -14.58
N THR A 135 -14.89 36.49 -13.48
CA THR A 135 -16.12 37.23 -13.12
C THR A 135 -16.66 38.14 -14.22
N PRO A 136 -15.86 38.86 -15.04
CA PRO A 136 -16.41 39.61 -16.17
C PRO A 136 -16.93 38.69 -17.29
N LEU A 137 -16.23 37.59 -17.59
CA LEU A 137 -16.63 36.64 -18.63
C LEU A 137 -17.90 35.86 -18.23
N ALA A 138 -18.01 35.46 -16.96
CA ALA A 138 -19.20 34.82 -16.42
C ALA A 138 -20.44 35.73 -16.55
N ARG A 139 -20.30 37.02 -16.21
CA ARG A 139 -21.38 38.02 -16.39
C ARG A 139 -21.74 38.19 -17.86
N GLN A 140 -20.76 38.26 -18.76
CA GLN A 140 -21.01 38.35 -20.20
C GLN A 140 -21.72 37.10 -20.73
N MET A 141 -21.31 35.91 -20.30
CA MET A 141 -21.95 34.65 -20.67
C MET A 141 -23.39 34.57 -20.15
N GLU A 142 -23.64 35.05 -18.93
CA GLU A 142 -24.99 35.14 -18.39
C GLU A 142 -25.87 36.14 -19.17
N GLN A 143 -25.32 37.31 -19.51
CA GLN A 143 -26.00 38.31 -20.33
C GLN A 143 -26.34 37.79 -21.73
N VAL A 144 -25.38 37.17 -22.42
CA VAL A 144 -25.59 36.54 -23.74
C VAL A 144 -26.60 35.40 -23.64
N SER A 145 -26.58 34.62 -22.56
CA SER A 145 -27.56 33.55 -22.34
C SER A 145 -28.97 34.09 -22.09
N LYS A 146 -29.09 35.19 -21.33
CA LYS A 146 -30.38 35.89 -21.13
C LYS A 146 -30.90 36.44 -22.45
N GLU A 147 -30.05 37.12 -23.22
CA GLU A 147 -30.40 37.65 -24.54
C GLU A 147 -30.83 36.54 -25.49
N LEU A 148 -30.06 35.45 -25.57
CA LEU A 148 -30.40 34.29 -26.40
C LEU A 148 -31.75 33.67 -26.01
N ARG A 149 -32.06 33.60 -24.70
CA ARG A 149 -33.37 33.13 -24.22
C ARG A 149 -34.50 34.06 -24.65
N LEU A 150 -34.30 35.38 -24.56
CA LEU A 150 -35.28 36.38 -25.01
C LEU A 150 -35.49 36.30 -26.53
N GLN A 151 -34.41 36.25 -27.31
CA GLN A 151 -34.47 36.11 -28.76
C GLN A 151 -35.13 34.80 -29.17
N ARG A 152 -34.81 33.68 -28.51
CA ARG A 152 -35.46 32.40 -28.76
C ARG A 152 -36.95 32.45 -28.44
N ALA A 153 -37.35 33.08 -27.33
CA ALA A 153 -38.75 33.26 -27.00
C ALA A 153 -39.48 34.13 -28.03
N GLY A 154 -38.86 35.23 -28.47
CA GLY A 154 -39.37 36.08 -29.55
C GLY A 154 -39.53 35.31 -30.85
N TRP A 155 -38.48 34.61 -31.29
CA TRP A 155 -38.50 33.78 -32.49
C TRP A 155 -39.59 32.70 -32.42
N LEU A 156 -39.70 31.97 -31.31
CA LEU A 156 -40.74 30.95 -31.13
C LEU A 156 -42.16 31.53 -31.20
N ARG A 157 -42.38 32.73 -30.66
CA ARG A 157 -43.68 33.42 -30.81
C ARG A 157 -44.00 33.72 -32.26
N TRP A 158 -43.03 34.28 -33.00
CA TRP A 158 -43.19 34.58 -34.43
C TRP A 158 -43.32 33.31 -35.28
N GLU A 159 -42.59 32.26 -34.97
CA GLU A 159 -42.62 30.97 -35.64
C GLU A 159 -43.99 30.29 -35.50
N VAL A 160 -44.59 30.32 -34.30
CA VAL A 160 -45.95 29.80 -34.08
C VAL A 160 -46.97 30.57 -34.93
N VAL A 161 -46.89 31.91 -34.92
CA VAL A 161 -47.77 32.75 -35.75
C VAL A 161 -47.54 32.48 -37.24
N HIS A 162 -46.29 32.38 -37.68
CA HIS A 162 -45.93 32.10 -39.07
C HIS A 162 -46.48 30.75 -39.54
N ARG A 163 -46.32 29.68 -38.74
CA ARG A 163 -46.91 28.37 -39.07
C ARG A 163 -48.43 28.42 -39.13
N LEU A 164 -49.08 29.12 -38.19
CA LEU A 164 -50.55 29.27 -38.23
C LEU A 164 -51.01 30.04 -39.47
N LEU A 165 -50.30 31.11 -39.83
CA LEU A 165 -50.56 31.87 -41.07
C LEU A 165 -50.32 31.01 -42.31
N GLN A 166 -49.26 30.20 -42.34
CA GLN A 166 -48.95 29.30 -43.44
C GLN A 166 -50.01 28.21 -43.58
N GLU A 167 -50.41 27.58 -42.48
CA GLU A 167 -51.50 26.61 -42.46
C GLU A 167 -52.82 27.20 -42.99
N MET A 168 -53.15 28.45 -42.60
CA MET A 168 -54.33 29.15 -43.13
C MET A 168 -54.19 29.54 -44.60
N ALA A 169 -53.01 29.98 -45.04
CA ALA A 169 -52.75 30.33 -46.44
C ALA A 169 -52.89 29.11 -47.36
N MET A 170 -52.49 27.93 -46.89
CA MET A 170 -52.68 26.66 -47.61
C MET A 170 -54.16 26.29 -47.75
N GLU A 171 -55.00 26.59 -46.75
CA GLU A 171 -56.45 26.35 -46.79
C GLU A 171 -57.20 27.39 -47.64
N LEU A 172 -56.78 28.66 -47.61
CA LEU A 172 -57.34 29.75 -48.43
C LEU A 172 -56.92 29.67 -49.90
N GLY A 173 -55.69 29.24 -50.17
CA GLY A 173 -55.17 29.00 -51.52
C GLY A 173 -55.87 27.88 -52.28
N ALA A 174 -56.62 27.02 -51.58
CA ALA A 174 -57.52 26.05 -52.18
C ALA A 174 -58.89 26.65 -52.61
N GLY A 175 -59.19 27.89 -52.21
CA GLY A 175 -60.53 28.49 -52.36
C GLY A 175 -60.60 29.79 -53.17
N MET A 176 -59.74 30.78 -52.94
CA MET A 176 -59.76 32.06 -53.68
C MET A 176 -58.41 32.78 -53.61
N ALA A 177 -57.77 33.01 -54.76
CA ALA A 177 -56.64 33.95 -54.86
C ALA A 177 -57.19 35.40 -54.87
N PRO A 178 -56.65 36.34 -54.07
CA PRO A 178 -57.17 37.71 -54.04
C PRO A 178 -56.78 38.44 -55.34
N GLN A 179 -57.77 38.91 -56.11
CA GLN A 179 -57.53 39.66 -57.35
C GLN A 179 -57.56 41.18 -57.14
N ASP A 180 -58.23 41.70 -56.08
CA ASP A 180 -58.42 43.14 -55.85
C ASP A 180 -57.89 43.69 -54.51
N ARG A 181 -57.58 45.01 -54.51
CA ARG A 181 -57.10 45.76 -53.32
C ARG A 181 -58.13 45.81 -52.17
N LYS A 182 -59.42 45.66 -52.48
CA LYS A 182 -60.52 45.58 -51.50
C LYS A 182 -60.59 44.22 -50.82
N ASP A 183 -60.26 43.15 -51.53
CA ASP A 183 -60.21 41.79 -50.99
C ASP A 183 -59.07 41.65 -49.96
N LEU A 184 -57.94 42.32 -50.22
CA LEU A 184 -56.83 42.41 -49.27
C LEU A 184 -57.22 43.14 -47.98
N ALA A 185 -58.07 44.17 -48.04
CA ALA A 185 -58.57 44.86 -46.86
C ALA A 185 -59.52 43.97 -46.04
N LEU A 186 -60.45 43.28 -46.72
CA LEU A 186 -61.36 42.32 -46.08
C LEU A 186 -60.62 41.11 -45.50
N LEU A 187 -59.58 40.63 -46.18
CA LEU A 187 -58.70 39.57 -45.68
C LEU A 187 -57.96 40.03 -44.41
N ARG A 188 -57.47 41.27 -44.40
CA ARG A 188 -56.77 41.86 -43.24
C ARG A 188 -57.69 41.99 -42.02
N GLU A 189 -58.98 42.24 -42.20
CA GLU A 189 -59.97 42.29 -41.12
C GLU A 189 -60.40 40.89 -40.64
N ARG A 190 -60.44 39.88 -41.54
CA ARG A 190 -60.88 38.51 -41.21
C ARG A 190 -59.76 37.60 -40.66
N LEU A 191 -58.51 37.88 -41.01
CA LEU A 191 -57.34 37.07 -40.63
C LEU A 191 -57.16 36.93 -39.10
N PRO A 192 -57.33 37.99 -38.28
CA PRO A 192 -57.23 37.86 -36.82
C PRO A 192 -58.26 36.90 -36.24
N VAL A 193 -59.51 36.98 -36.71
CA VAL A 193 -60.62 36.12 -36.23
C VAL A 193 -60.36 34.65 -36.56
N MET A 194 -59.91 34.36 -37.78
CA MET A 194 -59.55 32.99 -38.18
C MET A 194 -58.36 32.44 -37.38
N LEU A 195 -57.36 33.28 -37.09
CA LEU A 195 -56.20 32.91 -36.30
C LEU A 195 -56.58 32.60 -34.85
N GLU A 196 -57.45 33.42 -34.25
CA GLU A 196 -58.00 33.21 -32.91
C GLU A 196 -58.80 31.91 -32.82
N GLU A 197 -59.68 31.62 -33.78
CA GLU A 197 -60.43 30.37 -33.81
C GLU A 197 -59.52 29.13 -33.91
N ARG A 198 -58.47 29.20 -34.73
CA ARG A 198 -57.53 28.08 -34.90
C ARG A 198 -56.68 27.87 -33.65
N LEU A 199 -56.18 28.95 -33.04
CA LEU A 199 -55.49 28.91 -31.75
C LEU A 199 -56.40 28.30 -30.68
N ARG A 200 -57.66 28.75 -30.62
CA ARG A 200 -58.67 28.22 -29.70
C ARG A 200 -58.86 26.72 -29.88
N ARG A 201 -58.99 26.20 -31.11
CA ARG A 201 -59.05 24.75 -31.37
C ARG A 201 -57.81 24.01 -30.86
N LYS A 202 -56.60 24.50 -31.14
CA LYS A 202 -55.36 23.88 -30.65
C LYS A 202 -55.28 23.89 -29.12
N CYS A 203 -55.67 24.99 -28.48
CA CYS A 203 -55.78 25.06 -27.02
C CYS A 203 -56.78 24.03 -26.48
N LEU A 204 -57.95 23.90 -27.10
CA LEU A 204 -58.96 22.90 -26.70
C LEU A 204 -58.45 21.46 -26.83
N VAL A 205 -57.64 21.14 -27.85
CA VAL A 205 -56.98 19.82 -27.97
C VAL A 205 -55.97 19.58 -26.84
N LEU A 206 -55.21 20.62 -26.45
CA LEU A 206 -54.34 20.51 -25.27
C LEU A 206 -55.15 20.34 -23.98
N LEU A 207 -56.30 21.02 -23.87
CA LEU A 207 -57.20 20.84 -22.74
C LEU A 207 -57.72 19.41 -22.67
N SER A 208 -58.18 18.82 -23.77
CA SER A 208 -58.72 17.45 -23.76
C SER A 208 -57.64 16.41 -23.45
N TYR A 209 -56.38 16.63 -23.85
CA TYR A 209 -55.25 15.78 -23.46
C TYR A 209 -54.99 15.79 -21.95
N HIS A 210 -55.02 16.98 -21.32
CA HIS A 210 -54.75 17.10 -19.88
C HIS A 210 -55.99 16.84 -19.00
N ARG A 211 -57.20 17.09 -19.53
CA ARG A 211 -58.49 16.96 -18.86
C ARG A 211 -59.54 16.42 -19.85
N PRO A 212 -59.61 15.09 -20.05
CA PRO A 212 -60.57 14.49 -20.99
C PRO A 212 -62.04 14.71 -20.59
N GLU A 213 -62.30 14.98 -19.30
CA GLU A 213 -63.62 15.32 -18.76
C GLU A 213 -64.20 16.63 -19.34
N SER A 214 -63.36 17.44 -19.98
CA SER A 214 -63.76 18.73 -20.57
C SER A 214 -64.51 18.62 -21.88
N ASP A 215 -64.47 17.48 -22.58
CA ASP A 215 -65.04 17.32 -23.93
C ASP A 215 -66.57 17.44 -23.97
N GLY A 216 -67.27 17.14 -22.86
CA GLY A 216 -68.72 17.32 -22.73
C GLY A 216 -69.16 18.72 -22.26
N ALA A 217 -68.22 19.59 -21.91
CA ALA A 217 -68.52 20.88 -21.29
C ALA A 217 -68.78 22.00 -22.31
N GLY A 218 -69.67 22.93 -21.93
CA GLY A 218 -69.94 24.14 -22.70
C GLY A 218 -68.68 24.95 -22.99
N GLU A 219 -68.67 25.69 -24.10
CA GLU A 219 -67.47 26.37 -24.59
C GLU A 219 -66.90 27.42 -23.61
N THR A 220 -67.76 28.09 -22.87
CA THR A 220 -67.39 29.03 -21.80
C THR A 220 -66.69 28.33 -20.64
N VAL A 221 -67.17 27.13 -20.28
CA VAL A 221 -66.58 26.30 -19.23
C VAL A 221 -65.22 25.74 -19.67
N ARG A 222 -65.09 25.33 -20.94
CA ARG A 222 -63.80 24.90 -21.52
C ARG A 222 -62.77 26.04 -21.54
N SER A 223 -63.19 27.26 -21.86
CA SER A 223 -62.32 28.44 -21.76
C SER A 223 -61.90 28.75 -20.32
N ALA A 224 -62.79 28.60 -19.33
CA ALA A 224 -62.42 28.74 -17.92
C ALA A 224 -61.44 27.63 -17.47
N MET A 225 -61.70 26.37 -17.87
CA MET A 225 -60.82 25.23 -17.58
C MET A 225 -59.44 25.36 -18.25
N LEU A 226 -59.35 26.00 -19.42
CA LEU A 226 -58.09 26.33 -20.08
C LEU A 226 -57.23 27.29 -19.25
N TRP A 227 -57.85 28.31 -18.67
CA TRP A 227 -57.14 29.23 -17.78
C TRP A 227 -56.65 28.52 -16.51
N THR A 228 -57.49 27.69 -15.89
CA THR A 228 -57.09 26.87 -14.73
C THR A 228 -56.02 25.83 -15.10
N LEU A 229 -55.99 25.34 -16.34
CA LEU A 229 -54.92 24.45 -16.82
C LEU A 229 -53.58 25.19 -16.89
N ALA A 230 -53.56 26.44 -17.38
CA ALA A 230 -52.33 27.22 -17.45
C ALA A 230 -51.73 27.45 -16.04
N GLU A 231 -52.56 27.75 -15.05
CA GLU A 231 -52.15 27.86 -13.65
C GLU A 231 -51.66 26.51 -13.09
N GLY A 232 -52.38 25.41 -13.37
CA GLY A 232 -51.97 24.06 -12.98
C GLY A 232 -50.62 23.64 -13.57
N LEU A 233 -50.35 23.95 -14.85
CA LEU A 233 -49.08 23.64 -15.51
C LEU A 233 -47.91 24.42 -14.91
N VAL A 234 -48.14 25.66 -14.45
CA VAL A 234 -47.14 26.42 -13.70
C VAL A 234 -46.86 25.74 -12.35
N GLY A 235 -47.89 25.24 -11.67
CA GLY A 235 -47.76 24.43 -10.46
C GLY A 235 -46.94 23.16 -10.69
N GLU A 236 -47.27 22.36 -11.71
CA GLU A 236 -46.53 21.14 -12.08
C GLU A 236 -45.07 21.45 -12.43
N GLN A 237 -44.82 22.55 -13.14
CA GLN A 237 -43.46 23.00 -13.42
C GLN A 237 -42.69 23.35 -12.14
N GLN A 238 -43.33 23.96 -11.15
CA GLN A 238 -42.73 24.22 -9.84
C GLN A 238 -42.46 22.93 -9.08
N CYS A 239 -43.42 22.00 -9.01
CA CYS A 239 -43.25 20.70 -8.37
C CYS A 239 -42.09 19.90 -8.99
N LEU A 240 -41.94 19.93 -10.32
CA LEU A 240 -40.81 19.29 -11.01
C LEU A 240 -39.47 19.94 -10.64
N ARG A 241 -39.40 21.28 -10.55
CA ARG A 241 -38.19 21.98 -10.09
C ARG A 241 -37.84 21.62 -8.66
N GLU A 242 -38.83 21.54 -7.77
CA GLU A 242 -38.62 21.13 -6.38
C GLU A 242 -38.14 19.67 -6.29
N ALA A 243 -38.72 18.77 -7.07
CA ALA A 243 -38.28 17.37 -7.13
C ALA A 243 -36.84 17.26 -7.65
N GLN A 244 -36.47 18.06 -8.66
CA GLN A 244 -35.09 18.15 -9.16
C GLN A 244 -34.13 18.68 -8.10
N ALA A 245 -34.51 19.72 -7.35
CA ALA A 245 -33.70 20.25 -6.25
C ALA A 245 -33.49 19.20 -5.15
N ARG A 246 -34.56 18.51 -4.72
CA ARG A 246 -34.47 17.40 -3.75
C ARG A 246 -33.57 16.28 -4.25
N HIS A 247 -33.66 15.93 -5.53
CA HIS A 247 -32.77 14.93 -6.12
C HIS A 247 -31.30 15.36 -6.07
N GLN A 248 -30.99 16.62 -6.40
CA GLN A 248 -29.64 17.16 -6.30
C GLN A 248 -29.11 17.17 -4.86
N GLU A 249 -29.96 17.51 -3.88
CA GLU A 249 -29.61 17.46 -2.46
C GLU A 249 -29.27 16.03 -2.01
N LEU A 250 -30.12 15.05 -2.36
CA LEU A 250 -29.89 13.64 -2.04
C LEU A 250 -28.61 13.11 -2.70
N MET A 251 -28.35 13.49 -3.95
CA MET A 251 -27.11 13.13 -4.65
C MET A 251 -25.89 13.71 -3.93
N GLY A 252 -25.95 14.98 -3.50
CA GLY A 252 -24.88 15.60 -2.71
C GLY A 252 -24.65 14.91 -1.36
N LEU A 253 -25.70 14.49 -0.66
CA LEU A 253 -25.56 13.70 0.59
C LEU A 253 -24.89 12.35 0.34
N LEU A 254 -25.31 11.66 -0.72
CA LEU A 254 -24.74 10.38 -1.12
C LEU A 254 -23.26 10.50 -1.51
N GLU A 255 -22.87 11.56 -2.21
CA GLU A 255 -21.46 11.84 -2.54
C GLU A 255 -20.62 12.10 -1.28
N ARG A 256 -21.12 12.90 -0.33
CA ARG A 256 -20.45 13.11 0.96
C ARG A 256 -20.26 11.80 1.73
N GLN A 257 -21.29 10.95 1.74
CA GLN A 257 -21.23 9.65 2.39
C GLN A 257 -20.23 8.71 1.70
N ARG A 258 -20.21 8.70 0.35
CA ARG A 258 -19.22 7.95 -0.45
C ARG A 258 -17.79 8.42 -0.19
N ALA A 259 -17.58 9.72 0.05
CA ALA A 259 -16.27 10.26 0.41
C ALA A 259 -15.85 9.92 1.85
N ALA A 260 -16.81 9.86 2.79
CA ALA A 260 -16.53 9.61 4.21
C ALA A 260 -16.17 8.14 4.51
N TYR A 261 -16.84 7.17 3.88
CA TYR A 261 -16.62 5.74 4.17
C TYR A 261 -15.17 5.27 3.97
N PRO A 262 -14.50 5.57 2.83
CA PRO A 262 -13.10 5.21 2.63
C PRO A 262 -12.18 5.79 3.72
N GLN A 263 -12.43 7.01 4.18
CA GLN A 263 -11.60 7.65 5.21
C GLN A 263 -11.70 6.92 6.55
N VAL A 264 -12.91 6.53 6.95
CA VAL A 264 -13.12 5.71 8.16
C VAL A 264 -12.42 4.36 8.02
N LEU A 265 -12.55 3.70 6.86
CA LEU A 265 -11.89 2.42 6.60
C LEU A 265 -10.36 2.54 6.64
N LEU A 266 -9.78 3.61 6.08
CA LEU A 266 -8.35 3.88 6.14
C LEU A 266 -7.89 4.11 7.59
N ARG A 267 -8.68 4.83 8.40
CA ARG A 267 -8.38 5.03 9.82
C ARG A 267 -8.43 3.71 10.59
N CYS A 268 -9.43 2.85 10.36
CA CYS A 268 -9.50 1.52 10.94
C CYS A 268 -8.31 0.65 10.55
N LEU A 269 -7.91 0.68 9.27
CA LEU A 269 -6.76 -0.05 8.76
C LEU A 269 -5.44 0.45 9.37
N ALA A 270 -5.29 1.76 9.56
CA ALA A 270 -4.13 2.35 10.23
C ALA A 270 -4.04 1.89 11.69
N LEU A 271 -5.17 1.86 12.42
CA LEU A 271 -5.23 1.35 13.79
C LEU A 271 -4.88 -0.14 13.85
N LEU A 272 -5.44 -0.97 12.96
CA LEU A 272 -5.12 -2.40 12.88
C LEU A 272 -3.63 -2.64 12.57
N LYS A 273 -3.04 -1.87 11.66
CA LYS A 273 -1.59 -1.95 11.37
C LYS A 273 -0.75 -1.56 12.59
N ARG A 274 -1.14 -0.51 13.31
CA ARG A 274 -0.45 -0.08 14.53
C ARG A 274 -0.53 -1.16 15.61
N LEU A 275 -1.72 -1.71 15.86
CA LEU A 275 -1.91 -2.82 16.80
C LEU A 275 -1.12 -4.06 16.39
N ALA A 276 -1.09 -4.42 15.11
CA ALA A 276 -0.31 -5.56 14.64
C ALA A 276 1.20 -5.36 14.85
N ARG A 277 1.71 -4.16 14.60
CA ARG A 277 3.12 -3.81 14.82
C ARG A 277 3.47 -3.80 16.31
N GLU A 278 2.68 -3.11 17.12
CA GLU A 278 2.92 -2.96 18.55
C GLU A 278 2.75 -4.30 19.28
N TYR A 279 1.68 -5.06 19.05
CA TYR A 279 1.41 -6.27 19.83
C TYR A 279 2.00 -7.54 19.25
N ARG A 280 2.17 -7.68 17.92
CA ARG A 280 2.73 -8.92 17.35
C ARG A 280 4.23 -8.82 17.15
N LEU A 281 4.74 -7.73 16.59
CA LEU A 281 6.19 -7.62 16.36
C LEU A 281 6.97 -7.27 17.63
N ASN A 282 6.50 -6.30 18.44
CA ASN A 282 7.27 -5.89 19.61
C ASN A 282 7.26 -6.96 20.72
N THR A 283 6.10 -7.55 21.04
CA THR A 283 6.05 -8.62 22.04
C THR A 283 6.83 -9.86 21.61
N GLN A 284 6.83 -10.20 20.32
CA GLN A 284 7.65 -11.29 19.79
C GLN A 284 9.14 -10.98 19.90
N SER A 285 9.58 -9.78 19.51
CA SER A 285 11.01 -9.41 19.60
C SER A 285 11.48 -9.33 21.06
N GLU A 286 10.63 -8.88 21.98
CA GLU A 286 10.90 -8.91 23.42
C GLU A 286 11.04 -10.34 23.94
N LEU A 287 10.15 -11.25 23.54
CA LEU A 287 10.25 -12.68 23.87
C LEU A 287 11.54 -13.29 23.32
N ASP A 288 11.86 -13.03 22.05
CA ASP A 288 13.07 -13.54 21.41
C ASP A 288 14.34 -13.01 22.09
N ARG A 289 14.34 -11.73 22.49
CA ARG A 289 15.43 -11.11 23.25
C ARG A 289 15.62 -11.78 24.61
N LEU A 290 14.53 -12.03 25.35
CA LEU A 290 14.59 -12.71 26.65
C LEU A 290 15.06 -14.17 26.50
N ASN A 291 14.60 -14.86 25.46
CA ASN A 291 15.05 -16.22 25.15
C ASN A 291 16.56 -16.26 24.83
N ALA A 292 17.07 -15.31 24.06
CA ALA A 292 18.49 -15.19 23.76
C ALA A 292 19.31 -14.96 25.04
N GLN A 293 18.88 -14.04 25.92
CA GLN A 293 19.53 -13.77 27.20
C GLN A 293 19.53 -15.00 28.12
N TYR A 294 18.41 -15.74 28.16
CA TYR A 294 18.32 -16.99 28.91
C TYR A 294 19.32 -18.04 28.41
N LEU A 295 19.40 -18.22 27.09
CA LEU A 295 20.35 -19.16 26.48
C LEU A 295 21.80 -18.72 26.68
N GLU A 296 22.10 -17.43 26.59
CA GLU A 296 23.43 -16.87 26.87
C GLU A 296 23.86 -17.14 28.32
N THR A 297 22.95 -16.89 29.27
CA THR A 297 23.20 -17.17 30.69
C THR A 297 23.42 -18.67 30.93
N LYS A 298 22.62 -19.51 30.27
CA LYS A 298 22.74 -20.97 30.34
C LYS A 298 24.06 -21.47 29.75
N CYS A 299 24.48 -20.92 28.61
CA CYS A 299 25.78 -21.21 28.00
C CYS A 299 26.94 -20.78 28.90
N SER A 300 26.86 -19.59 29.51
CA SER A 300 27.85 -19.09 30.45
C SER A 300 28.00 -20.00 31.68
N ALA A 301 26.87 -20.43 32.25
CA ALA A 301 26.87 -21.39 33.36
C ALA A 301 27.48 -22.74 32.95
N MET A 302 27.18 -23.23 31.75
CA MET A 302 27.75 -24.48 31.23
C MET A 302 29.26 -24.35 30.97
N PHE A 303 29.72 -23.21 30.46
CA PHE A 303 31.15 -22.94 30.29
C PHE A 303 31.90 -22.93 31.62
N LEU A 304 31.34 -22.25 32.63
CA LEU A 304 31.88 -22.26 33.99
C LEU A 304 31.93 -23.68 34.57
N LYS A 305 30.89 -24.49 34.32
CA LYS A 305 30.88 -25.88 34.73
C LYS A 305 31.99 -26.69 34.07
N ILE A 306 32.16 -26.57 32.75
CA ILE A 306 33.27 -27.24 32.03
C ILE A 306 34.63 -26.82 32.61
N ARG A 307 34.82 -25.53 32.88
CA ARG A 307 36.08 -25.02 33.44
C ARG A 307 36.34 -25.54 34.86
N LEU A 308 35.30 -25.70 35.66
CA LEU A 308 35.39 -26.30 36.99
C LEU A 308 35.85 -27.76 36.90
N GLU A 309 35.25 -28.55 36.01
CA GLU A 309 35.63 -29.96 35.81
C GLU A 309 37.08 -30.08 35.32
N GLU A 310 37.52 -29.22 34.40
CA GLU A 310 38.92 -29.16 33.95
C GLU A 310 39.88 -28.91 35.12
N LEU A 311 39.57 -27.92 35.97
CA LEU A 311 40.38 -27.63 37.15
C LEU A 311 40.34 -28.78 38.17
N SER A 312 39.21 -29.46 38.33
CA SER A 312 39.10 -30.65 39.18
C SER A 312 40.07 -31.73 38.71
N ILE A 313 40.03 -32.08 37.43
CA ILE A 313 40.92 -33.08 36.83
C ILE A 313 42.39 -32.68 37.01
N LEU A 314 42.75 -31.42 36.78
CA LEU A 314 44.11 -30.94 36.99
C LEU A 314 44.55 -31.05 38.45
N SER A 315 43.69 -30.69 39.39
CA SER A 315 43.98 -30.77 40.83
C SER A 315 44.14 -32.22 41.31
N GLU A 316 43.33 -33.15 40.78
CA GLU A 316 43.40 -34.59 41.06
C GLU A 316 44.65 -35.22 40.43
N THR A 317 45.02 -34.79 39.22
CA THR A 317 46.18 -35.32 38.50
C THR A 317 47.49 -34.82 39.12
N TYR A 318 47.58 -33.52 39.41
CA TYR A 318 48.75 -32.83 39.94
C TYR A 318 48.58 -32.50 41.43
N THR A 319 48.49 -33.55 42.25
CA THR A 319 48.55 -33.41 43.71
C THR A 319 49.86 -32.73 44.13
N PRO A 320 49.89 -31.98 45.24
CA PRO A 320 51.07 -31.24 45.70
C PRO A 320 52.30 -32.14 45.88
N GLU A 321 52.12 -33.38 46.36
CA GLU A 321 53.24 -34.32 46.47
C GLU A 321 53.83 -34.68 45.10
N LYS A 322 53.00 -34.98 44.10
CA LYS A 322 53.44 -35.26 42.72
C LYS A 322 54.16 -34.07 42.09
N ILE A 323 53.67 -32.84 42.32
CA ILE A 323 54.33 -31.63 41.84
C ILE A 323 55.72 -31.49 42.48
N GLU A 324 55.83 -31.75 43.79
CA GLU A 324 57.12 -31.65 44.48
C GLU A 324 58.10 -32.72 43.99
N VAL A 325 57.64 -33.95 43.75
CA VAL A 325 58.45 -34.99 43.11
C VAL A 325 58.90 -34.55 41.71
N HIS A 326 58.01 -34.01 40.88
CA HIS A 326 58.38 -33.48 39.56
C HIS A 326 59.40 -32.33 39.66
N ARG A 327 59.33 -31.48 40.70
CA ARG A 327 60.33 -30.43 40.94
C ARG A 327 61.70 -31.02 41.26
N VAL A 328 61.77 -31.98 42.17
CA VAL A 328 63.03 -32.65 42.52
C VAL A 328 63.64 -33.33 41.30
N ILE A 329 62.84 -34.06 40.50
CA ILE A 329 63.31 -34.69 39.26
C ILE A 329 63.87 -33.64 38.30
N ARG A 330 63.11 -32.56 38.04
CA ARG A 330 63.54 -31.48 37.15
C ARG A 330 64.85 -30.85 37.61
N ASP A 331 64.99 -30.59 38.90
CA ASP A 331 66.16 -29.90 39.44
C ASP A 331 67.38 -30.83 39.42
N SER A 332 67.21 -32.13 39.68
CA SER A 332 68.28 -33.12 39.51
C SER A 332 68.74 -33.29 38.05
N LEU A 333 67.80 -33.29 37.09
CA LEU A 333 68.12 -33.38 35.67
C LEU A 333 68.85 -32.13 35.18
N LYS A 334 68.44 -30.94 35.65
CA LYS A 334 69.13 -29.68 35.35
C LYS A 334 70.56 -29.69 35.88
N GLU A 335 70.76 -30.17 37.10
CA GLU A 335 72.09 -30.30 37.70
C GLU A 335 72.96 -31.28 36.90
N ALA A 336 72.43 -32.45 36.54
CA ALA A 336 73.15 -33.43 35.72
C ALA A 336 73.51 -32.88 34.34
N LEU A 337 72.60 -32.14 33.69
CA LEU A 337 72.87 -31.47 32.42
C LEU A 337 74.00 -30.45 32.56
N TRP A 338 73.95 -29.60 33.59
CA TRP A 338 74.99 -28.61 33.84
C TRP A 338 76.36 -29.26 34.09
N GLN A 339 76.41 -30.34 34.87
CA GLN A 339 77.64 -31.10 35.10
C GLN A 339 78.19 -31.72 33.81
N GLN A 340 77.32 -32.26 32.95
CA GLN A 340 77.74 -32.76 31.64
C GLN A 340 78.24 -31.64 30.74
N GLU A 341 77.57 -30.49 30.70
CA GLU A 341 77.99 -29.33 29.92
C GLU A 341 79.37 -28.84 30.37
N GLN A 342 79.63 -28.81 31.68
CA GLN A 342 80.96 -28.48 32.21
C GLN A 342 82.01 -29.52 31.83
N ALA A 343 81.73 -30.81 32.02
CA ALA A 343 82.66 -31.88 31.67
C ALA A 343 83.00 -31.86 30.18
N LEU A 344 81.99 -31.63 29.34
CA LEU A 344 82.14 -31.47 27.90
C LEU A 344 82.94 -30.20 27.55
N ALA A 345 82.72 -29.09 28.25
CA ALA A 345 83.53 -27.88 28.05
C ALA A 345 85.01 -28.12 28.44
N ILE A 346 85.27 -28.87 29.51
CA ILE A 346 86.63 -29.24 29.94
C ILE A 346 87.29 -30.16 28.91
N SER A 347 86.59 -31.21 28.45
CA SER A 347 87.13 -32.14 27.45
C SER A 347 87.38 -31.43 26.12
N ARG A 348 86.50 -30.52 25.69
CA ARG A 348 86.73 -29.66 24.51
C ARG A 348 87.97 -28.78 24.67
N LYS A 349 88.16 -28.14 25.82
CA LYS A 349 89.38 -27.35 26.09
C LYS A 349 90.63 -28.22 26.00
N SER A 350 90.59 -29.43 26.58
CA SER A 350 91.70 -30.38 26.50
C SER A 350 91.97 -30.82 25.05
N LEU A 351 90.92 -31.10 24.26
CA LEU A 351 91.07 -31.44 22.85
C LEU A 351 91.75 -30.31 22.06
N VAL A 352 91.31 -29.06 22.25
CA VAL A 352 91.95 -27.88 21.63
C VAL A 352 93.42 -27.79 22.03
N THR A 353 93.77 -28.02 23.29
CA THR A 353 95.19 -28.03 23.69
C THR A 353 95.99 -29.13 22.99
N TYR A 354 95.44 -30.33 22.80
CA TYR A 354 96.11 -31.38 22.03
C TYR A 354 96.22 -31.02 20.54
N GLU A 355 95.19 -30.41 19.95
CA GLU A 355 95.22 -29.92 18.57
C GLU A 355 96.31 -28.86 18.36
N THR A 356 96.58 -28.00 19.35
CA THR A 356 97.66 -27.00 19.26
C THR A 356 99.08 -27.56 19.33
N LEU A 357 99.28 -28.78 19.82
CA LEU A 357 100.60 -29.41 19.90
C LEU A 357 101.14 -29.88 18.52
N GLY A 358 100.29 -29.88 17.48
CA GLY A 358 100.71 -30.00 16.08
C GLY A 358 101.36 -31.35 15.69
N PRO A 359 101.97 -31.42 14.49
CA PRO A 359 102.48 -32.68 13.90
C PRO A 359 103.65 -33.31 14.67
N GLU A 360 104.35 -32.53 15.49
CA GLU A 360 105.45 -33.00 16.36
C GLU A 360 104.94 -33.98 17.43
N PHE A 361 103.76 -33.71 17.99
CA PHE A 361 103.11 -34.61 18.94
C PHE A 361 102.66 -35.91 18.26
N GLU A 362 102.15 -35.82 17.04
CA GLU A 362 101.74 -36.99 16.25
C GLU A 362 102.94 -37.88 15.88
N GLY A 363 104.09 -37.28 15.56
CA GLY A 363 105.36 -37.98 15.41
C GLY A 363 105.77 -38.72 16.70
N LEU A 364 105.70 -38.04 17.85
CA LEU A 364 106.02 -38.63 19.15
C LEU A 364 105.06 -39.77 19.53
N VAL A 365 103.77 -39.65 19.24
CA VAL A 365 102.77 -40.71 19.45
C VAL A 365 103.07 -41.92 18.58
N GLN A 366 103.44 -41.72 17.30
CA GLN A 366 103.85 -42.80 16.40
C GLN A 366 105.12 -43.52 16.89
N GLU A 367 106.11 -42.77 17.37
CA GLU A 367 107.32 -43.37 17.96
C GLU A 367 107.01 -44.14 19.24
N TYR A 368 106.19 -43.58 20.12
CA TYR A 368 105.72 -44.25 21.32
C TYR A 368 104.95 -45.53 20.98
N THR A 369 104.08 -45.54 19.97
CA THR A 369 103.36 -46.75 19.54
C THR A 369 104.30 -47.79 18.95
N LYS A 370 105.28 -47.38 18.14
CA LYS A 370 106.31 -48.29 17.63
C LYS A 370 107.11 -48.92 18.77
N LEU A 371 107.54 -48.11 19.76
CA LEU A 371 108.22 -48.60 20.95
C LEU A 371 107.33 -49.55 21.75
N ARG A 372 106.06 -49.19 21.98
CA ARG A 372 105.07 -50.00 22.69
C ARG A 372 104.91 -51.37 22.02
N ASN A 373 104.69 -51.38 20.70
CA ASN A 373 104.56 -52.61 19.91
C ASN A 373 105.86 -53.44 19.93
N SER A 374 107.03 -52.80 19.90
CA SER A 374 108.33 -53.49 20.03
C SER A 374 108.51 -54.10 21.42
N VAL A 375 108.13 -53.38 22.48
CA VAL A 375 108.16 -53.87 23.86
C VAL A 375 107.19 -55.03 24.02
N ASP A 376 105.97 -54.93 23.50
CA ASP A 376 104.97 -56.00 23.58
C ASP A 376 105.38 -57.21 22.74
N SER A 377 106.00 -57.01 21.57
CA SER A 377 106.58 -58.09 20.74
C SER A 377 107.77 -58.77 21.42
N LYS A 378 108.69 -58.00 22.04
CA LYS A 378 109.81 -58.56 22.80
C LYS A 378 109.33 -59.27 24.06
N ARG A 379 108.33 -58.74 24.76
CA ARG A 379 107.68 -59.41 25.91
C ARG A 379 107.02 -60.70 25.47
N TRP A 380 106.33 -60.70 24.33
CA TRP A 380 105.77 -61.90 23.73
C TRP A 380 106.86 -62.92 23.40
N ALA A 381 107.96 -62.50 22.76
CA ALA A 381 109.09 -63.38 22.44
C ALA A 381 109.77 -63.94 23.70
N LEU A 382 109.98 -63.12 24.74
CA LEU A 382 110.53 -63.56 26.03
C LEU A 382 109.59 -64.55 26.73
N ALA A 383 108.28 -64.34 26.66
CA ALA A 383 107.31 -65.29 27.17
C ALA A 383 107.36 -66.63 26.41
N GLU A 384 107.66 -66.61 25.11
CA GLU A 384 107.75 -67.82 24.28
C GLU A 384 109.08 -68.57 24.43
N PHE A 385 110.20 -67.85 24.59
CA PHE A 385 111.50 -68.46 24.93
C PHE A 385 111.51 -69.05 26.34
N ASN A 386 110.86 -68.41 27.32
CA ASN A 386 110.70 -68.99 28.66
C ASN A 386 109.81 -70.25 28.69
N LYS A 387 108.98 -70.48 27.68
CA LYS A 387 108.26 -71.76 27.51
C LYS A 387 109.13 -72.85 26.87
N SER A 388 110.18 -72.49 26.14
CA SER A 388 111.02 -73.42 25.35
C SER A 388 112.35 -73.82 26.03
N CYS A 389 112.68 -73.25 27.20
CA CYS A 389 113.84 -73.63 28.04
C CYS A 389 113.44 -74.41 29.32
N LYS A 390 112.27 -75.07 29.31
CA LYS A 390 111.94 -76.22 30.17
C LYS A 390 111.75 -77.43 29.26
#